data_AF-A0A2B4FI92-F1
#
_entry.id   AF-A0A2B4FI92-F1
#
_cell.length_a   1.000
_cell.length_b   1.000
_cell.length_c   1.000
_cell.angle_alpha   90.00
_cell.angle_beta   90.00
_cell.angle_gamma   90.00
#
_symmetry.space_group_name_H-M   'P 1'
#
loop_
_entity.id
_entity.type
_entity.pdbx_description
1 polymer ?
#
loop_
_entity_poly.entity_id
_entity_poly.type
_entity_poly.pdbx_seq_one_letter_code
_entity_poly.pdbx_strand_id
1 'polypeptide(L)'
;MNHFRNYWYQPMIAHGTNFVHKRKMTPAKRLVTTALLGSLAAIFQSAGNLIPGIGLFISPFATLPIFLAICYSIREGIFSYILTVFLLFIIEPSELIVFPFTTGLLGIALGVSFIQFKRRILVVAFSAICLLIGIMIVLDIFRFPVLGPTVHTILDIKIILSIFIMSFLYCWVYAGLCRIMLNRVYKVWS
;
A
#
# COMPACT_ATOMS: atom_id res chain seq x y z
N MET A 1 -31.40 -4.70 -5.40
CA MET A 1 -30.34 -5.63 -4.96
C MET A 1 -29.17 -5.83 -5.94
N ASN A 2 -29.27 -5.49 -7.23
CA ASN A 2 -28.19 -5.75 -8.21
C ASN A 2 -27.00 -4.76 -8.15
N HIS A 3 -27.20 -3.52 -7.70
CA HIS A 3 -26.14 -2.50 -7.72
C HIS A 3 -24.98 -2.82 -6.76
N PHE A 4 -25.29 -3.30 -5.55
CA PHE A 4 -24.29 -3.67 -4.55
C PHE A 4 -23.47 -4.89 -5.00
N ARG A 5 -24.14 -5.93 -5.52
CA ARG A 5 -23.45 -7.11 -6.06
C ARG A 5 -22.57 -6.72 -7.25
N ASN A 6 -23.07 -5.89 -8.16
CA ASN A 6 -22.31 -5.45 -9.31
C ASN A 6 -21.08 -4.63 -8.91
N TYR A 7 -21.16 -3.81 -7.85
CA TYR A 7 -20.02 -3.04 -7.34
C TYR A 7 -18.85 -3.91 -6.88
N TRP A 8 -19.11 -5.00 -6.16
CA TRP A 8 -18.06 -5.91 -5.66
C TRP A 8 -17.48 -6.82 -6.73
N TYR A 9 -18.26 -7.12 -7.76
CA TYR A 9 -17.86 -7.94 -8.90
C TYR A 9 -17.29 -7.13 -10.07
N GLN A 10 -17.30 -5.80 -9.99
CA GLN A 10 -16.73 -4.93 -11.01
C GLN A 10 -15.22 -5.20 -11.16
N PRO A 11 -14.72 -5.23 -12.41
CA PRO A 11 -13.30 -5.27 -12.66
C PRO A 11 -12.64 -3.99 -12.19
N MET A 12 -11.54 -4.15 -11.45
CA MET A 12 -10.74 -3.01 -11.00
C MET A 12 -9.98 -2.34 -12.14
N ILE A 13 -9.62 -3.11 -13.16
CA ILE A 13 -8.96 -2.63 -14.37
C ILE A 13 -9.98 -2.64 -15.50
N ALA A 14 -10.32 -1.46 -16.03
CA ALA A 14 -11.25 -1.33 -17.16
C ALA A 14 -10.61 -1.72 -18.51
N HIS A 15 -9.29 -1.58 -18.65
CA HIS A 15 -8.54 -1.86 -19.87
C HIS A 15 -7.43 -2.88 -19.61
N GLY A 16 -7.42 -3.98 -20.38
CA GLY A 16 -6.63 -5.18 -20.11
C GLY A 16 -5.21 -4.98 -19.55
N THR A 17 -4.82 -5.86 -18.62
CA THR A 17 -3.53 -5.90 -17.89
C THR A 17 -2.28 -5.82 -18.78
N ASN A 18 -2.42 -6.09 -20.07
CA ASN A 18 -1.35 -6.11 -21.07
C ASN A 18 -0.76 -4.72 -21.41
N PHE A 19 -1.43 -3.61 -21.06
CA PHE A 19 -0.95 -2.28 -21.45
C PHE A 19 0.13 -1.72 -20.51
N VAL A 20 0.00 -1.95 -19.20
CA VAL A 20 0.94 -1.38 -18.21
C VAL A 20 2.32 -2.03 -18.30
N HIS A 21 2.37 -3.32 -18.65
CA HIS A 21 3.61 -4.10 -18.75
C HIS A 21 4.38 -3.95 -20.07
N LYS A 22 3.76 -3.38 -21.12
CA LYS A 22 4.31 -3.38 -22.49
C LYS A 22 5.14 -2.15 -22.87
N ARG A 23 5.30 -1.15 -21.98
CA ARG A 23 6.05 0.06 -22.35
C ARG A 23 7.56 -0.21 -22.32
N LYS A 24 8.18 -0.25 -23.51
CA LYS A 24 9.65 -0.22 -23.66
C LYS A 24 10.17 1.15 -23.19
N MET A 25 10.49 1.27 -21.91
CA MET A 25 11.27 2.39 -21.39
C MET A 25 12.76 2.08 -21.51
N THR A 26 13.54 3.14 -21.75
CA THR A 26 15.00 3.08 -21.62
C THR A 26 15.37 2.75 -20.17
N PRO A 27 16.49 2.05 -19.93
CA PRO A 27 16.93 1.71 -18.57
C PRO A 27 17.06 2.95 -17.68
N ALA A 28 17.54 4.08 -18.24
CA ALA A 28 17.61 5.35 -17.53
C ALA A 28 16.25 5.85 -17.03
N LYS A 29 15.20 5.79 -17.88
CA LYS A 29 13.86 6.22 -17.49
C LYS A 29 13.28 5.33 -16.38
N ARG A 30 13.51 4.02 -16.44
CA ARG A 30 13.09 3.09 -15.38
C ARG A 30 13.73 3.43 -14.05
N LEU A 31 15.05 3.62 -14.05
CA LEU A 31 15.81 3.97 -12.85
C LEU A 31 15.29 5.27 -12.23
N VAL A 32 15.08 6.31 -13.04
CA VAL A 32 14.55 7.61 -12.57
C VAL A 32 13.13 7.46 -12.01
N THR A 33 12.25 6.69 -12.66
CA THR A 33 10.88 6.49 -12.14
C THR A 33 10.87 5.72 -10.82
N THR A 34 11.71 4.70 -10.69
CA THR A 34 11.84 3.89 -9.48
C THR A 34 12.39 4.73 -8.33
N ALA A 35 13.44 5.51 -8.59
CA ALA A 35 14.02 6.42 -7.61
C ALA A 35 13.02 7.50 -7.17
N LEU A 36 12.30 8.10 -8.11
CA LEU A 36 11.30 9.12 -7.81
C LEU A 36 10.17 8.55 -6.93
N LEU A 37 9.58 7.41 -7.32
CA LEU A 37 8.48 6.81 -6.56
C LEU A 37 8.94 6.34 -5.16
N GLY A 38 10.15 5.79 -5.05
CA GLY A 38 10.71 5.39 -3.76
C GLY A 38 11.00 6.60 -2.86
N SER A 39 11.53 7.67 -3.42
CA SER A 39 11.76 8.91 -2.67
C SER A 39 10.46 9.57 -2.18
N LEU A 40 9.41 9.58 -3.01
CA LEU A 40 8.09 10.06 -2.60
C LEU A 40 7.48 9.20 -1.49
N ALA A 41 7.63 7.87 -1.58
CA ALA A 41 7.18 6.98 -0.51
C ALA A 41 7.92 7.27 0.81
N ALA A 42 9.24 7.49 0.76
CA ALA A 42 10.03 7.84 1.93
C ALA A 42 9.59 9.18 2.55
N ILE A 43 9.38 10.21 1.71
CA ILE A 43 8.90 11.53 2.16
C ILE A 43 7.55 11.41 2.85
N PHE A 44 6.57 10.75 2.21
CA PHE A 44 5.24 10.60 2.82
C PHE A 44 5.29 9.80 4.11
N GLN A 45 6.03 8.70 4.14
CA GLN A 45 6.14 7.89 5.35
C GLN A 45 6.79 8.69 6.49
N SER A 46 7.90 9.39 6.22
CA SER A 46 8.60 10.21 7.22
C SER A 46 7.76 11.37 7.75
N ALA A 47 6.74 11.81 7.00
CA ALA A 47 5.83 12.83 7.51
C ALA A 47 5.12 12.36 8.80
N GLY A 48 4.91 11.05 8.97
CA GLY A 48 4.23 10.43 10.11
C GLY A 48 4.71 10.94 11.47
N ASN A 49 6.02 11.02 11.66
CA ASN A 49 6.65 11.41 12.91
C ASN A 49 7.23 12.83 12.86
N LEU A 50 7.71 13.28 11.68
CA LEU A 50 8.28 14.63 11.52
C LEU A 50 7.23 15.74 11.72
N ILE A 51 5.95 15.47 11.44
CA ILE A 51 4.85 16.41 11.64
C ILE A 51 3.82 15.79 12.58
N PRO A 52 3.93 15.99 13.91
CA PRO A 52 3.01 15.42 14.87
C PRO A 52 1.55 15.76 14.55
N GLY A 53 0.67 14.76 14.64
CA GLY A 53 -0.75 14.91 14.34
C GLY A 53 -1.08 14.83 12.85
N ILE A 54 -0.75 15.87 12.08
CA ILE A 54 -1.11 15.94 10.64
C ILE A 54 -0.35 14.88 9.83
N GLY A 55 0.92 14.66 10.16
CA GLY A 55 1.79 13.69 9.52
C GLY A 55 1.27 12.25 9.56
N LEU A 56 0.57 11.88 10.63
CA LEU A 56 -0.06 10.56 10.75
C LEU A 56 -1.16 10.33 9.70
N PHE A 57 -1.80 11.39 9.22
CA PHE A 57 -2.74 11.30 8.10
C PHE A 57 -2.04 11.27 6.74
N ILE A 58 -0.81 11.79 6.66
CA ILE A 58 0.00 11.84 5.43
C ILE A 58 0.76 10.53 5.20
N SER A 59 1.29 9.90 6.24
CA SER A 59 2.05 8.63 6.17
C SER A 59 1.34 7.51 5.38
N PRO A 60 0.03 7.28 5.57
CA PRO A 60 -0.77 6.38 4.73
C PRO A 60 -0.58 6.54 3.22
N PHE A 61 -0.35 7.76 2.72
CA PHE A 61 -0.18 8.04 1.29
C PHE A 61 1.11 7.45 0.70
N ALA A 62 2.07 7.01 1.53
CA ALA A 62 3.26 6.28 1.09
C ALA A 62 2.91 4.95 0.37
N THR A 63 1.72 4.39 0.61
CA THR A 63 1.20 3.24 -0.15
C THR A 63 1.03 3.53 -1.64
N LEU A 64 0.70 4.77 -2.02
CA LEU A 64 0.35 5.11 -3.41
C LEU A 64 1.56 5.10 -4.36
N PRO A 65 2.72 5.70 -4.01
CA PRO A 65 3.91 5.59 -4.85
C PRO A 65 4.36 4.15 -5.05
N ILE A 66 4.31 3.31 -4.00
CA ILE A 66 4.67 1.88 -4.10
C ILE A 66 3.67 1.12 -4.97
N PHE A 67 2.37 1.35 -4.77
CA PHE A 67 1.32 0.79 -5.60
C PHE A 67 1.53 1.13 -7.08
N LEU A 68 1.78 2.41 -7.40
CA LEU A 68 2.06 2.85 -8.77
C LEU A 68 3.29 2.19 -9.36
N ALA A 69 4.37 2.06 -8.56
CA ALA A 69 5.59 1.41 -8.99
C ALA A 69 5.35 -0.06 -9.34
N ILE A 70 4.59 -0.79 -8.54
CA ILE A 70 4.22 -2.20 -8.79
C ILE A 70 3.32 -2.32 -10.03
N CYS A 71 2.33 -1.44 -10.16
CA CYS A 71 1.48 -1.40 -11.35
C CYS A 71 2.32 -1.22 -12.62
N TYR A 72 3.30 -0.31 -12.59
CA TYR A 72 4.21 -0.08 -13.70
C TYR A 72 5.06 -1.32 -14.02
N SER A 73 5.75 -1.87 -13.02
CA SER A 73 6.46 -3.14 -13.13
C SER A 73 6.70 -3.70 -11.73
N ILE A 74 6.37 -4.98 -11.53
CA ILE A 74 6.57 -5.66 -10.24
C ILE A 74 8.02 -5.55 -9.78
N ARG A 75 8.99 -5.72 -10.70
CA ARG A 75 10.42 -5.64 -10.37
C ARG A 75 10.83 -4.23 -9.91
N GLU A 76 10.40 -3.20 -10.63
CA GLU A 76 10.68 -1.81 -10.27
C GLU A 76 9.97 -1.40 -8.98
N GLY A 77 8.75 -1.90 -8.73
CA GLY A 77 8.05 -1.68 -7.47
C GLY A 77 8.76 -2.29 -6.27
N ILE A 78 9.34 -3.48 -6.40
CA ILE A 78 10.17 -4.09 -5.35
C ILE A 78 11.43 -3.26 -5.10
N PHE A 79 12.10 -2.77 -6.16
CA PHE A 79 13.26 -1.90 -6.00
C PHE A 79 12.91 -0.57 -5.34
N SER A 80 11.77 0.04 -5.72
CA SER A 80 11.25 1.26 -5.09
C SER A 80 10.97 1.06 -3.61
N TYR A 81 10.38 -0.09 -3.25
CA TYR A 81 10.15 -0.46 -1.85
C TYR A 81 11.46 -0.61 -1.08
N ILE A 82 12.44 -1.37 -1.60
CA ILE A 82 13.75 -1.54 -0.96
C ILE A 82 14.46 -0.19 -0.80
N LEU A 83 14.45 0.65 -1.83
CA LEU A 83 15.01 1.99 -1.77
C LEU A 83 14.34 2.84 -0.69
N THR A 84 13.03 2.75 -0.56
CA THR A 84 12.28 3.48 0.47
C THR A 84 12.72 3.06 1.87
N VAL A 85 12.90 1.76 2.11
CA VAL A 85 13.42 1.23 3.38
C VAL A 85 14.81 1.79 3.68
N PHE A 86 15.71 1.82 2.69
CA PHE A 86 17.04 2.41 2.86
C PHE A 86 17.00 3.91 3.15
N LEU A 87 16.12 4.66 2.49
CA LEU A 87 15.96 6.09 2.74
C LEU A 87 15.39 6.34 4.15
N LEU A 88 14.40 5.56 4.57
CA LEU A 88 13.83 5.65 5.92
C LEU A 88 14.86 5.27 6.99
N PHE A 89 15.72 4.29 6.73
CA PHE A 89 16.82 3.97 7.65
C PHE A 89 17.73 5.19 7.92
N ILE A 90 17.96 6.03 6.91
CA ILE A 90 18.81 7.22 7.02
C ILE A 90 18.06 8.41 7.63
N ILE A 91 16.82 8.65 7.19
CA ILE A 91 16.05 9.85 7.55
C ILE A 91 15.34 9.66 8.88
N GLU A 92 14.66 8.52 9.04
CA GLU A 92 13.76 8.31 10.15
C GLU A 92 13.65 6.82 10.55
N PRO A 93 14.59 6.32 11.37
CA PRO A 93 14.67 4.90 11.71
C PRO A 93 13.47 4.38 12.52
N SER A 94 12.68 5.27 13.13
CA SER A 94 11.42 4.93 13.82
C SER A 94 10.39 4.29 12.89
N GLU A 95 10.31 4.74 11.65
CA GLU A 95 9.35 4.24 10.65
C GLU A 95 9.84 2.99 9.92
N LEU A 96 11.08 2.56 10.20
CA LEU A 96 11.70 1.39 9.56
C LEU A 96 10.98 0.08 9.86
N ILE A 97 10.30 -0.01 11.00
CA ILE A 97 9.51 -1.19 11.36
C ILE A 97 8.08 -1.03 10.81
N VAL A 98 7.52 0.18 10.87
CA VAL A 98 6.13 0.40 10.46
C VAL A 98 5.98 0.25 8.95
N PHE A 99 6.84 0.88 8.14
CA PHE A 99 6.69 0.91 6.70
C PHE A 99 6.75 -0.47 6.03
N PRO A 100 7.77 -1.32 6.28
CA PRO A 100 7.89 -2.60 5.58
C PRO A 100 6.74 -3.55 5.87
N PHE A 101 6.15 -3.48 7.06
CA PHE A 101 5.13 -4.41 7.50
C PHE A 101 3.70 -3.85 7.33
N THR A 102 3.53 -2.53 7.18
CA THR A 102 2.19 -1.94 7.05
C THR A 102 2.00 -1.23 5.71
N THR A 103 2.37 0.04 5.59
CA THR A 103 2.11 0.89 4.43
C THR A 103 2.83 0.40 3.17
N GLY A 104 4.11 0.04 3.27
CA GLY A 104 4.85 -0.52 2.15
C GLY A 104 4.32 -1.89 1.71
N LEU A 105 4.05 -2.79 2.67
CA LEU A 105 3.48 -4.11 2.40
C LEU A 105 2.12 -4.01 1.71
N LEU A 106 1.25 -3.11 2.19
CA LEU A 106 -0.06 -2.88 1.60
C LEU A 106 0.05 -2.32 0.19
N GLY A 107 0.99 -1.41 -0.08
CA GLY A 107 1.24 -0.89 -1.42
C GLY A 107 1.58 -2.01 -2.41
N ILE A 108 2.42 -2.96 -2.00
CA ILE A 108 2.74 -4.16 -2.78
C ILE A 108 1.52 -5.08 -2.92
N ALA A 109 0.85 -5.40 -1.82
CA ALA A 109 -0.29 -6.30 -1.81
C ALA A 109 -1.42 -5.80 -2.71
N LEU A 110 -1.76 -4.50 -2.63
CA LEU A 110 -2.72 -3.86 -3.52
C LEU A 110 -2.21 -3.90 -4.97
N GLY A 111 -0.96 -3.51 -5.24
CA GLY A 111 -0.43 -3.46 -6.60
C GLY A 111 -0.47 -4.83 -7.30
N VAL A 112 0.02 -5.87 -6.62
CA VAL A 112 0.01 -7.25 -7.12
C VAL A 112 -1.42 -7.76 -7.28
N SER A 113 -2.27 -7.51 -6.29
CA SER A 113 -3.68 -7.91 -6.34
C SER A 113 -4.44 -7.26 -7.49
N PHE A 114 -4.19 -5.99 -7.76
CA PHE A 114 -4.78 -5.28 -8.89
C PHE A 114 -4.39 -5.91 -10.23
N ILE A 115 -3.15 -6.38 -10.37
CA ILE A 115 -2.66 -7.02 -11.59
C ILE A 115 -3.23 -8.44 -11.74
N GLN A 116 -3.29 -9.21 -10.66
CA GLN A 116 -3.65 -10.62 -10.68
C GLN A 116 -5.17 -10.87 -10.60
N PHE A 117 -5.90 -10.09 -9.80
CA PHE A 117 -7.31 -10.34 -9.54
C PHE A 117 -8.22 -9.44 -10.37
N LYS A 118 -9.22 -10.07 -11.00
CA LYS A 118 -10.23 -9.37 -11.79
C LYS A 118 -11.37 -8.80 -10.95
N ARG A 119 -11.53 -9.17 -9.67
CA ARG A 119 -12.68 -8.77 -8.85
C ARG A 119 -12.24 -7.91 -7.68
N ARG A 120 -12.95 -6.80 -7.44
CA ARG A 120 -12.66 -5.88 -6.33
C ARG A 120 -12.63 -6.58 -4.97
N ILE A 121 -13.56 -7.48 -4.71
CA ILE A 121 -13.63 -8.16 -3.40
C ILE A 121 -12.36 -8.97 -3.11
N LEU A 122 -11.78 -9.63 -4.12
CA LEU A 122 -10.57 -10.42 -3.95
C LEU A 122 -9.35 -9.53 -3.65
N VAL A 123 -9.27 -8.38 -4.32
CA VAL A 123 -8.20 -7.41 -4.06
C VAL A 123 -8.26 -6.86 -2.65
N VAL A 124 -9.45 -6.46 -2.19
CA VAL A 124 -9.64 -5.94 -0.83
C VAL A 124 -9.36 -7.04 0.21
N ALA A 125 -9.88 -8.25 0.00
CA ALA A 125 -9.68 -9.35 0.93
C ALA A 125 -8.21 -9.76 1.05
N PHE A 126 -7.50 -9.93 -0.06
CA PHE A 126 -6.08 -10.29 -0.06
C PHE A 126 -5.23 -9.20 0.62
N SER A 127 -5.49 -7.94 0.27
CA SER A 127 -4.77 -6.80 0.86
C SER A 127 -5.04 -6.66 2.36
N ALA A 128 -6.29 -6.89 2.80
CA ALA A 128 -6.66 -6.83 4.20
C ALA A 128 -6.02 -7.96 5.02
N ILE A 129 -5.94 -9.18 4.49
CA ILE A 129 -5.25 -10.30 5.14
C ILE A 129 -3.74 -10.00 5.25
N CYS A 130 -3.14 -9.49 4.17
CA CYS A 130 -1.72 -9.14 4.17
C CYS A 130 -1.41 -8.02 5.19
N LEU A 131 -2.26 -6.99 5.24
CA LEU A 131 -2.15 -5.92 6.23
C LEU A 131 -2.35 -6.42 7.66
N LEU A 132 -3.32 -7.30 7.90
CA LEU A 132 -3.53 -7.91 9.21
C LEU A 132 -2.27 -8.64 9.68
N ILE A 133 -1.71 -9.51 8.83
CA ILE A 133 -0.47 -10.25 9.14
C ILE A 133 0.67 -9.27 9.45
N GLY A 134 0.81 -8.22 8.65
CA GLY A 134 1.79 -7.17 8.87
C GLY A 134 1.66 -6.48 10.23
N ILE A 135 0.44 -6.06 10.59
CA ILE A 135 0.16 -5.43 11.90
C ILE A 135 0.42 -6.41 13.05
N MET A 136 0.02 -7.68 12.91
CA MET A 136 0.29 -8.71 13.92
C MET A 136 1.79 -8.89 14.16
N ILE A 137 2.60 -8.95 13.09
CA ILE A 137 4.07 -9.03 13.20
C ILE A 137 4.63 -7.83 13.97
N VAL A 138 4.17 -6.61 13.67
CA VAL A 138 4.66 -5.40 14.36
C VAL A 138 4.28 -5.39 15.84
N LEU A 139 3.04 -5.80 16.17
CA LEU A 139 2.55 -5.81 17.55
C LEU A 139 3.16 -6.93 18.40
N ASP A 140 3.28 -8.15 17.85
CA ASP A 140 3.72 -9.32 18.64
C ASP A 140 5.24 -9.50 18.68
N ILE A 141 5.90 -9.32 17.54
CA ILE A 141 7.34 -9.60 17.42
C ILE A 141 8.14 -8.38 17.84
N PHE A 142 7.82 -7.21 17.28
CA PHE A 142 8.55 -5.98 17.57
C PHE A 142 8.06 -5.26 18.82
N ARG A 143 6.89 -5.64 19.37
CA ARG A 143 6.25 -5.01 20.53
C ARG A 143 6.17 -3.50 20.43
N PHE A 144 6.14 -2.98 19.20
CA PHE A 144 6.09 -1.56 18.96
C PHE A 144 4.66 -1.09 19.17
N PRO A 145 4.37 -0.20 20.13
CA PRO A 145 3.01 0.19 20.47
C PRO A 145 2.46 1.17 19.41
N VAL A 146 2.19 0.68 18.21
CA VAL A 146 1.60 1.46 17.11
C VAL A 146 0.21 2.00 17.49
N LEU A 147 -0.48 1.32 18.41
CA LEU A 147 -1.85 1.64 18.85
C LEU A 147 -1.90 2.43 20.18
N GLY A 148 -0.75 2.92 20.66
CA GLY A 148 -0.64 3.67 21.90
C GLY A 148 -0.47 2.80 23.16
N PRO A 149 -0.06 3.40 24.29
CA PRO A 149 0.36 2.68 25.50
C PRO A 149 -0.78 1.99 26.27
N THR A 150 -2.04 2.19 25.86
CA THR A 150 -3.23 1.69 26.56
C THR A 150 -3.65 0.28 26.15
N VAL A 151 -3.05 -0.29 25.09
CA VAL A 151 -3.33 -1.67 24.66
C VAL A 151 -2.32 -2.60 25.33
N HIS A 152 -2.59 -2.97 26.57
CA HIS A 152 -1.77 -3.93 27.32
C HIS A 152 -1.80 -5.31 26.62
N THR A 153 -0.73 -5.60 25.85
CA THR A 153 0.01 -6.88 25.62
C THR A 153 -0.69 -8.25 25.59
N ILE A 154 -2.00 -8.35 25.75
CA ILE A 154 -2.78 -9.58 25.61
C ILE A 154 -3.65 -9.37 24.38
N LEU A 155 -3.24 -9.97 23.25
CA LEU A 155 -4.04 -10.00 22.04
C LEU A 155 -5.32 -10.80 22.27
N ASP A 156 -6.34 -10.14 22.80
CA ASP A 156 -7.69 -10.68 22.88
C ASP A 156 -8.24 -10.85 21.45
N ILE A 157 -9.05 -11.89 21.24
CA ILE A 157 -9.72 -12.15 19.96
C ILE A 157 -10.58 -10.97 19.52
N LYS A 158 -11.08 -10.18 20.48
CA LYS A 158 -11.80 -8.93 20.24
C LYS A 158 -10.93 -7.85 19.58
N ILE A 159 -9.67 -7.72 20.00
CA ILE A 159 -8.72 -6.74 19.44
C ILE A 159 -8.34 -7.15 18.02
N ILE A 160 -8.04 -8.44 17.80
CA ILE A 160 -7.72 -8.98 16.47
C ILE A 160 -8.88 -8.75 15.50
N LEU A 161 -10.11 -9.05 15.93
CA LEU A 161 -11.30 -8.83 15.11
C LEU A 161 -11.51 -7.34 14.79
N SER A 162 -11.28 -6.45 15.76
CA SER A 162 -11.35 -5.01 15.54
C SER A 162 -10.33 -4.53 14.51
N ILE A 163 -9.07 -4.96 14.64
CA ILE A 163 -7.98 -4.65 13.69
C ILE A 163 -8.34 -5.17 12.29
N PHE A 164 -8.89 -6.37 12.19
CA PHE A 164 -9.30 -6.93 10.90
C PHE A 164 -10.41 -6.13 10.24
N ILE A 165 -11.45 -5.74 10.99
CA ILE A 165 -12.55 -4.90 10.46
C ILE A 165 -12.01 -3.55 9.97
N MET A 166 -11.14 -2.90 10.75
CA MET A 166 -10.52 -1.64 10.35
C MET A 166 -9.60 -1.79 9.15
N SER A 167 -8.80 -2.86 9.10
CA SER A 167 -7.93 -3.18 7.96
C SER A 167 -8.74 -3.40 6.69
N PHE A 168 -9.89 -4.07 6.80
CA PHE A 168 -10.80 -4.29 5.66
C PHE A 168 -11.40 -2.98 5.15
N LEU A 169 -11.89 -2.12 6.06
CA LEU A 169 -12.40 -0.79 5.70
C LEU A 169 -11.33 0.07 5.04
N TYR A 170 -10.12 0.07 5.61
CA TYR A 170 -8.98 0.81 5.10
C TYR A 170 -8.60 0.34 3.69
N CYS A 171 -8.45 -0.98 3.49
CA CYS A 171 -8.18 -1.55 2.17
C CYS A 171 -9.29 -1.26 1.17
N TRP A 172 -10.55 -1.21 1.60
CA TRP A 172 -11.68 -0.90 0.73
C TRP A 172 -11.63 0.54 0.19
N VAL A 173 -11.30 1.51 1.05
CA VAL A 173 -11.09 2.92 0.68
C VAL A 173 -9.91 3.05 -0.28
N TYR A 174 -8.75 2.47 0.08
CA TYR A 174 -7.55 2.51 -0.75
C TYR A 174 -7.72 1.84 -2.10
N ALA A 175 -8.39 0.69 -2.16
CA ALA A 175 -8.80 0.05 -3.41
C ALA A 175 -9.63 0.98 -4.30
N GLY A 176 -10.53 1.78 -3.70
CA GLY A 176 -11.30 2.78 -4.44
C GLY A 176 -10.41 3.88 -5.01
N LEU A 177 -9.53 4.42 -4.18
CA LEU A 177 -8.61 5.51 -4.54
C LEU A 177 -7.62 5.08 -5.62
N CYS A 178 -7.01 3.91 -5.48
CA CYS A 178 -6.10 3.31 -6.46
C CYS A 178 -6.77 3.14 -7.83
N ARG A 179 -8.03 2.70 -7.87
CA ARG A 179 -8.80 2.58 -9.13
C ARG A 179 -9.00 3.92 -9.81
N ILE A 180 -9.40 4.95 -9.05
CA ILE A 180 -9.61 6.31 -9.59
C ILE A 180 -8.29 6.87 -10.13
N MET A 181 -7.21 6.72 -9.37
CA MET A 181 -5.88 7.18 -9.76
C MET A 181 -5.40 6.48 -11.03
N LEU A 182 -5.52 5.14 -11.10
CA LEU A 182 -5.09 4.37 -12.26
C LEU A 182 -5.89 4.73 -13.53
N ASN A 183 -7.21 4.96 -13.41
CA ASN A 183 -8.03 5.42 -14.54
C ASN A 183 -7.64 6.81 -15.03
N ARG A 184 -7.24 7.73 -14.13
CA ARG A 184 -6.73 9.05 -14.52
C ARG A 184 -5.38 8.95 -15.21
N VAL A 185 -4.47 8.15 -14.66
CA VAL A 185 -3.16 7.88 -15.27
C VAL A 185 -3.37 7.30 -16.67
N TYR A 186 -4.30 6.35 -16.83
CA TYR A 186 -4.65 5.78 -18.13
C TYR A 186 -5.12 6.85 -19.14
N LYS A 187 -6.00 7.77 -18.74
CA LYS A 187 -6.50 8.83 -19.63
C LYS A 187 -5.40 9.78 -20.12
N VAL A 188 -4.37 10.02 -19.32
CA VAL A 188 -3.21 10.86 -19.69
C VAL A 188 -2.19 10.09 -20.54
N TRP A 189 -2.22 8.76 -20.45
CA TRP A 189 -1.25 7.88 -21.12
C TRP A 189 -1.78 7.30 -22.45
N SER A 190 -3.08 7.41 -22.70
CA SER A 190 -3.75 7.17 -24.00
C SER A 190 -3.68 8.40 -24.89
#